data_AF-A0A7X8ZWB4-F1
#
_entry.id   AF-A0A7X8ZWB4-F1
#
_cell.length_a   1.000
_cell.length_b   1.000
_cell.length_c   1.000
_cell.angle_alpha   90.00
_cell.angle_beta   90.00
_cell.angle_gamma   90.00
#
_symmetry.space_group_name_H-M   'P 1'
#
loop_
_entity.id
_entity.type
_entity.pdbx_description
1 polymer ?
#
loop_
_entity_poly.entity_id
_entity_poly.type
_entity_poly.pdbx_seq_one_letter_code
_entity_poly.pdbx_strand_id
1 'polypeptide(L)'
;MRKKLLFFGFLVLVLGLLASCNWTLDSKPTFFGVEDIVIEKGTPFFPLEGVTVEDKEDGVIDPSAITVDASSVNVNAVGEYTVTYSVTDSYGNTTTVYRKVKVIYTDTVPPVLFGVTDTEVFIGDPNFTPLLNVSAEDAIDGNVTADITYTGEVNLWEEGEYELVYRVSDKSGNVAEKTRTITVGIGEFHVIPVDEIGGVFDGKVVSVGETAAVARIPEIYGGSVNDPYDFSFVKLVFKAQASVAKNVTISLTDATTSPEPIQLSTEMAEYVKYFRISDTLEEAELTFTFEAGEGTVTFETVKLYFATFADEEAPVVSIEKNSDVCVPLGAPMEVIMAELLRGVTANDNLDGVLTSRLEVDFRGIDLSVPDTYKVAITATDSFGNVGELERTLIVARAYDTHIIKDPGFDNETNTQFAQSTGGDSDINMSFTDGALVAEVVNRGNWGSANSPYISGLSTDKLEAGSWYVFKMDIKGTKPRRIAIRAGLELWDSPWMEDFGIREPKYWIDTEWTTIYYIFYV
;
A
#
# COMPACT_ATOMS: atom_id res chain seq x y z
N MET A 1 -62.49 -65.65 -53.11
CA MET A 1 -61.22 -66.10 -53.72
C MET A 1 -60.09 -65.70 -52.76
N ARG A 2 -59.48 -66.62 -51.99
CA ARG A 2 -58.15 -67.23 -52.28
C ARG A 2 -57.17 -66.17 -52.79
N LYS A 3 -56.06 -65.78 -52.14
CA LYS A 3 -54.91 -66.53 -51.56
C LYS A 3 -53.88 -65.38 -51.24
N LYS A 4 -53.03 -65.35 -50.21
CA LYS A 4 -52.02 -66.33 -49.78
C LYS A 4 -51.45 -65.88 -48.42
N LEU A 5 -51.22 -66.89 -47.59
CA LEU A 5 -50.51 -66.86 -46.31
C LEU A 5 -49.04 -67.30 -46.55
N LEU A 6 -48.17 -66.93 -45.59
CA LEU A 6 -46.88 -67.54 -45.19
C LEU A 6 -45.58 -67.17 -45.92
N PHE A 7 -44.65 -66.57 -45.17
CA PHE A 7 -43.42 -67.26 -44.75
C PHE A 7 -42.90 -66.73 -43.38
N PHE A 8 -42.79 -67.65 -42.41
CA PHE A 8 -41.97 -67.62 -41.18
C PHE A 8 -40.48 -67.36 -41.55
N GLY A 9 -39.53 -66.88 -40.73
CA GLY A 9 -39.41 -66.55 -39.32
C GLY A 9 -37.91 -66.47 -38.97
N PHE A 10 -37.46 -65.36 -38.37
CA PHE A 10 -36.19 -65.11 -37.63
C PHE A 10 -36.31 -63.63 -37.23
N LEU A 11 -36.30 -63.15 -35.99
CA LEU A 11 -35.45 -63.47 -34.86
C LEU A 11 -36.12 -62.85 -33.62
N VAL A 12 -36.18 -63.61 -32.53
CA VAL A 12 -36.50 -63.14 -31.19
C VAL A 12 -35.40 -62.20 -30.73
N LEU A 13 -35.65 -60.88 -30.70
CA LEU A 13 -35.15 -59.94 -29.69
C LEU A 13 -35.75 -58.56 -30.01
N VAL A 14 -36.72 -58.11 -29.22
CA VAL A 14 -36.88 -56.77 -28.61
C VAL A 14 -38.25 -56.84 -27.92
N LEU A 15 -38.32 -57.66 -26.87
CA LEU A 15 -39.33 -57.51 -25.83
C LEU A 15 -38.59 -56.81 -24.69
N GLY A 16 -38.64 -55.49 -24.70
CA GLY A 16 -37.94 -54.64 -23.73
C GLY A 16 -37.86 -53.22 -24.29
N LEU A 17 -38.40 -52.27 -23.53
CA LEU A 17 -38.46 -50.81 -23.81
C LEU A 17 -39.70 -50.31 -24.57
N LEU A 18 -40.89 -50.57 -24.00
CA LEU A 18 -41.82 -49.46 -23.78
C LEU A 18 -41.73 -49.07 -22.30
N ALA A 19 -40.54 -48.60 -21.91
CA ALA A 19 -40.39 -47.84 -20.68
C ALA A 19 -40.96 -46.45 -20.97
N SER A 20 -41.90 -46.04 -20.13
CA SER A 20 -42.46 -44.70 -19.99
C SER A 20 -41.59 -43.58 -20.57
N CYS A 21 -42.10 -42.90 -21.59
CA CYS A 21 -41.67 -41.54 -21.92
C CYS A 21 -42.13 -40.63 -20.78
N ASN A 22 -41.32 -40.51 -19.73
CA ASN A 22 -41.54 -39.57 -18.64
C ASN A 22 -40.63 -38.37 -18.94
N TRP A 23 -41.12 -37.40 -19.71
CA TRP A 23 -40.46 -36.10 -19.79
C TRP A 23 -40.61 -35.46 -18.40
N THR A 24 -39.52 -35.41 -17.63
CA THR A 24 -39.47 -34.55 -16.45
C THR A 24 -39.53 -33.13 -16.97
N LEU A 25 -40.63 -32.42 -16.68
CA LEU A 25 -40.72 -30.99 -16.93
C LEU A 25 -39.65 -30.33 -16.05
N ASP A 26 -38.69 -29.69 -16.70
CA ASP A 26 -37.61 -28.97 -16.06
C ASP A 26 -38.14 -27.76 -15.27
N SER A 27 -37.58 -27.51 -14.09
CA SER A 27 -38.01 -26.40 -13.23
C SER A 27 -37.41 -25.09 -13.71
N LYS A 28 -37.77 -23.96 -13.08
CA LYS A 28 -37.06 -22.71 -13.34
C LYS A 28 -36.00 -22.50 -12.25
N PRO A 29 -34.87 -21.84 -12.56
CA PRO A 29 -33.87 -21.50 -11.56
C PRO A 29 -34.44 -20.59 -10.48
N THR A 30 -33.96 -20.74 -9.25
CA THR A 30 -34.37 -19.96 -8.08
C THR A 30 -33.19 -19.15 -7.57
N PHE A 31 -33.38 -17.85 -7.39
CA PHE A 31 -32.37 -16.96 -6.79
C PHE A 31 -32.49 -16.93 -5.27
N PHE A 32 -31.34 -16.85 -4.60
CA PHE A 32 -31.22 -16.57 -3.18
C PHE A 32 -30.32 -15.34 -2.97
N GLY A 33 -30.50 -14.68 -1.82
CA GLY A 33 -29.70 -13.52 -1.44
C GLY A 33 -30.06 -12.22 -2.17
N VAL A 34 -31.02 -12.20 -3.09
CA VAL A 34 -31.42 -11.01 -3.89
C VAL A 34 -32.39 -10.05 -3.19
N GLU A 35 -32.44 -10.08 -1.87
CA GLU A 35 -33.28 -9.17 -1.07
C GLU A 35 -32.84 -7.70 -1.23
N ASP A 36 -33.78 -6.77 -1.03
CA ASP A 36 -33.54 -5.32 -1.06
C ASP A 36 -32.48 -4.92 -0.01
N ILE A 37 -31.60 -3.98 -0.36
CA ILE A 37 -30.53 -3.50 0.52
C ILE A 37 -30.56 -1.98 0.65
N VAL A 38 -30.04 -1.51 1.78
CA VAL A 38 -29.75 -0.10 2.04
C VAL A 38 -28.24 0.04 2.16
N ILE A 39 -27.66 0.98 1.41
CA ILE A 39 -26.23 1.30 1.47
C ILE A 39 -26.06 2.79 1.71
N GLU A 40 -24.94 3.17 2.32
CA GLU A 40 -24.60 4.56 2.51
C GLU A 40 -24.01 5.14 1.22
N LYS A 41 -24.07 6.47 1.11
CA LYS A 41 -23.45 7.16 -0.01
C LYS A 41 -21.94 6.91 -0.01
N GLY A 42 -21.39 6.50 -1.16
CA GLY A 42 -19.97 6.24 -1.34
C GLY A 42 -19.56 4.80 -1.03
N THR A 43 -20.40 4.00 -0.37
CA THR A 43 -20.13 2.58 -0.12
C THR A 43 -20.02 1.82 -1.45
N PRO A 44 -18.93 1.09 -1.71
CA PRO A 44 -18.83 0.23 -2.88
C PRO A 44 -19.96 -0.80 -2.91
N PHE A 45 -20.62 -0.97 -4.07
CA PHE A 45 -21.69 -1.96 -4.26
C PHE A 45 -21.21 -3.07 -5.18
N PHE A 46 -21.19 -4.31 -4.69
CA PHE A 46 -20.83 -5.52 -5.44
C PHE A 46 -22.11 -6.33 -5.75
N PRO A 47 -22.64 -6.27 -7.00
CA PRO A 47 -23.97 -6.79 -7.29
C PRO A 47 -24.16 -8.29 -7.05
N LEU A 48 -23.10 -9.09 -7.18
CA LEU A 48 -23.15 -10.56 -7.02
C LEU A 48 -22.79 -11.03 -5.60
N GLU A 49 -22.42 -10.13 -4.68
CA GLU A 49 -22.09 -10.51 -3.32
C GLU A 49 -23.29 -11.16 -2.62
N GLY A 50 -23.10 -12.38 -2.13
CA GLY A 50 -24.13 -13.17 -1.45
C GLY A 50 -25.25 -13.72 -2.35
N VAL A 51 -25.18 -13.54 -3.69
CA VAL A 51 -26.18 -14.04 -4.63
C VAL A 51 -25.83 -15.46 -5.06
N THR A 52 -26.77 -16.39 -4.89
CA THR A 52 -26.67 -17.75 -5.41
C THR A 52 -27.91 -18.12 -6.22
N VAL A 53 -27.75 -19.07 -7.13
CA VAL A 53 -28.84 -19.60 -7.94
C VAL A 53 -28.81 -21.11 -7.87
N GLU A 54 -29.96 -21.72 -7.63
CA GLU A 54 -30.11 -23.17 -7.68
C GLU A 54 -31.25 -23.53 -8.63
N ASP A 55 -31.05 -24.57 -9.41
CA ASP A 55 -32.10 -25.26 -10.13
C ASP A 55 -32.23 -26.70 -9.62
N LYS A 56 -33.43 -27.26 -9.67
CA LYS A 56 -33.72 -28.58 -9.08
C LYS A 56 -33.13 -29.73 -9.90
N GLU A 57 -32.98 -29.53 -11.20
CA GLU A 57 -32.46 -30.52 -12.14
C GLU A 57 -30.97 -30.27 -12.46
N ASP A 58 -30.52 -29.01 -12.49
CA ASP A 58 -29.12 -28.61 -12.78
C ASP A 58 -28.25 -28.35 -11.54
N GLY A 59 -28.84 -28.25 -10.34
CA GLY A 59 -28.13 -27.98 -9.09
C GLY A 59 -27.72 -26.51 -8.94
N VAL A 60 -26.61 -26.26 -8.22
CA VAL A 60 -26.10 -24.89 -8.04
C VAL A 60 -25.56 -24.36 -9.36
N ILE A 61 -26.12 -23.24 -9.83
CA ILE A 61 -25.70 -22.58 -11.07
C ILE A 61 -24.53 -21.65 -10.77
N ASP A 62 -23.48 -21.72 -11.60
CA ASP A 62 -22.29 -20.88 -11.48
C ASP A 62 -22.66 -19.38 -11.57
N PRO A 63 -22.20 -18.52 -10.64
CA PRO A 63 -22.49 -17.09 -10.65
C PRO A 63 -22.13 -16.36 -11.97
N SER A 64 -21.20 -16.90 -12.77
CA SER A 64 -20.85 -16.36 -14.09
C SER A 64 -21.95 -16.50 -15.14
N ALA A 65 -22.93 -17.39 -14.94
CA ALA A 65 -24.10 -17.52 -15.81
C ALA A 65 -25.20 -16.49 -15.50
N ILE A 66 -25.07 -15.72 -14.41
CA ILE A 66 -26.03 -14.69 -14.01
C ILE A 66 -25.75 -13.41 -14.81
N THR A 67 -26.72 -12.99 -15.61
CA THR A 67 -26.74 -11.65 -16.20
C THR A 67 -27.18 -10.63 -15.15
N VAL A 68 -26.35 -9.63 -14.88
CA VAL A 68 -26.65 -8.56 -13.90
C VAL A 68 -26.63 -7.20 -14.57
N ASP A 69 -27.73 -6.47 -14.49
CA ASP A 69 -27.81 -5.05 -14.85
C ASP A 69 -27.90 -4.20 -13.58
N ALA A 70 -26.75 -3.63 -13.19
CA ALA A 70 -26.63 -2.63 -12.12
C ALA A 70 -26.27 -1.24 -12.66
N SER A 71 -26.42 -1.00 -13.98
CA SER A 71 -25.95 0.22 -14.65
C SER A 71 -26.61 1.50 -14.13
N SER A 72 -27.82 1.38 -13.58
CA SER A 72 -28.55 2.49 -12.97
C SER A 72 -28.02 2.90 -11.58
N VAL A 73 -27.31 2.00 -10.87
CA VAL A 73 -26.89 2.22 -9.49
C VAL A 73 -25.77 3.26 -9.45
N ASN A 74 -26.03 4.38 -8.78
CA ASN A 74 -25.01 5.40 -8.48
C ASN A 74 -24.82 5.50 -6.97
N VAL A 75 -23.79 4.82 -6.46
CA VAL A 75 -23.48 4.81 -5.02
C VAL A 75 -23.13 6.21 -4.46
N ASN A 76 -22.79 7.16 -5.33
CA ASN A 76 -22.46 8.53 -4.94
C ASN A 76 -23.68 9.48 -4.95
N ALA A 77 -24.86 9.00 -5.32
CA ALA A 77 -26.09 9.78 -5.35
C ALA A 77 -27.18 9.10 -4.51
N VAL A 78 -27.83 9.88 -3.64
CA VAL A 78 -28.95 9.41 -2.82
C VAL A 78 -30.13 9.07 -3.72
N GLY A 79 -30.70 7.89 -3.54
CA GLY A 79 -31.79 7.41 -4.40
C GLY A 79 -32.09 5.94 -4.22
N GLU A 80 -33.17 5.48 -4.84
CA GLU A 80 -33.48 4.06 -4.97
C GLU A 80 -33.16 3.61 -6.39
N TYR A 81 -32.32 2.59 -6.51
CA TYR A 81 -31.86 2.01 -7.76
C TYR A 81 -32.34 0.57 -7.87
N THR A 82 -32.60 0.11 -9.09
CA THR A 82 -33.02 -1.29 -9.32
C THR A 82 -31.91 -2.03 -10.03
N VAL A 83 -31.53 -3.17 -9.46
CA VAL A 83 -30.62 -4.13 -10.08
C VAL A 83 -31.46 -5.28 -10.60
N THR A 84 -31.24 -5.66 -11.85
CA THR A 84 -31.93 -6.78 -12.48
C THR A 84 -30.96 -7.96 -12.59
N TYR A 85 -31.37 -9.13 -12.09
CA TYR A 85 -30.64 -10.38 -12.25
C TYR A 85 -31.44 -11.30 -13.15
N SER A 86 -30.78 -11.98 -14.09
CA SER A 86 -31.41 -12.96 -14.96
C SER A 86 -30.49 -14.13 -15.20
N VAL A 87 -31.03 -15.35 -15.15
CA VAL A 87 -30.27 -16.58 -15.42
C VAL A 87 -31.14 -17.52 -16.24
N THR A 88 -30.53 -18.23 -17.18
CA THR A 88 -31.18 -19.26 -18.01
C THR A 88 -30.44 -20.57 -17.80
N ASP A 89 -31.16 -21.63 -17.45
CA ASP A 89 -30.57 -22.96 -17.24
C ASP A 89 -30.31 -23.72 -18.55
N SER A 90 -29.81 -24.95 -18.42
CA SER A 90 -29.40 -25.77 -19.55
C SER A 90 -30.56 -26.21 -20.45
N TYR A 91 -31.80 -26.15 -19.96
CA TYR A 91 -33.02 -26.48 -20.71
C TYR A 91 -33.73 -25.24 -21.26
N GLY A 92 -33.17 -24.04 -21.04
CA GLY A 92 -33.67 -22.79 -21.61
C GLY A 92 -34.73 -22.09 -20.76
N ASN A 93 -34.94 -22.50 -19.51
CA ASN A 93 -35.84 -21.81 -18.60
C ASN A 93 -35.14 -20.58 -17.99
N THR A 94 -35.74 -19.41 -18.17
CA THR A 94 -35.21 -18.15 -17.63
C THR A 94 -35.98 -17.70 -16.39
N THR A 95 -35.24 -17.28 -15.36
CA THR A 95 -35.74 -16.55 -14.19
C THR A 95 -35.11 -15.16 -14.14
N THR A 96 -35.94 -14.15 -13.86
CA THR A 96 -35.52 -12.76 -13.65
C THR A 96 -36.03 -12.28 -12.31
N VAL A 97 -35.15 -11.67 -11.52
CA VAL A 97 -35.46 -11.08 -10.20
C VAL A 97 -34.87 -9.68 -10.08
N TYR A 98 -35.42 -8.89 -9.15
CA TYR A 98 -35.03 -7.51 -8.94
C TYR A 98 -34.59 -7.31 -7.49
N ARG A 99 -33.51 -6.55 -7.30
CA ARG A 99 -33.08 -6.02 -6.00
C ARG A 99 -33.18 -4.50 -6.03
N LYS A 100 -33.79 -3.89 -5.03
CA LYS A 100 -33.67 -2.44 -4.80
C LYS A 100 -32.42 -2.16 -3.96
N VAL A 101 -31.63 -1.20 -4.42
CA VAL A 101 -30.49 -0.63 -3.69
C VAL A 101 -30.86 0.79 -3.31
N LYS A 102 -31.10 1.04 -2.04
CA LYS A 102 -31.40 2.37 -1.51
C LYS A 102 -30.12 3.02 -0.99
N VAL A 103 -29.63 4.02 -1.69
CA VAL A 103 -28.52 4.86 -1.25
C VAL A 103 -29.06 5.97 -0.36
N ILE A 104 -28.62 6.02 0.90
CA ILE A 104 -29.03 7.04 1.88
C ILE A 104 -27.90 8.02 2.20
N TYR A 105 -28.27 9.20 2.70
CA TYR A 105 -27.35 10.21 3.26
C TYR A 105 -27.32 10.11 4.80
N THR A 106 -27.38 8.91 5.33
CA THR A 106 -27.08 8.68 6.74
C THR A 106 -25.69 8.11 6.76
N ASP A 107 -24.82 8.79 7.48
CA ASP A 107 -23.44 8.43 7.67
C ASP A 107 -23.34 7.80 9.06
N THR A 108 -23.12 6.49 9.09
CA THR A 108 -22.98 5.71 10.33
C THR A 108 -21.61 5.07 10.47
N VAL A 109 -20.70 5.33 9.54
CA VAL A 109 -19.37 4.73 9.48
C VAL A 109 -18.34 5.72 10.02
N PRO A 110 -17.57 5.36 11.06
CA PRO A 110 -16.48 6.22 11.53
C PRO A 110 -15.38 6.46 10.50
N PRO A 111 -14.62 7.56 10.63
CA PRO A 111 -13.41 7.78 9.85
C PRO A 111 -12.36 6.68 10.04
N VAL A 112 -11.38 6.60 9.15
CA VAL A 112 -10.22 5.69 9.27
C VAL A 112 -8.97 6.48 9.64
N LEU A 113 -8.28 6.09 10.71
CA LEU A 113 -7.00 6.66 11.17
C LEU A 113 -5.80 5.90 10.58
N PHE A 114 -4.87 6.64 9.98
CA PHE A 114 -3.60 6.15 9.42
C PHE A 114 -2.40 6.71 10.19
N GLY A 115 -1.26 6.01 10.14
CA GLY A 115 -0.01 6.44 10.78
C GLY A 115 0.02 6.36 12.31
N VAL A 116 -1.03 5.83 12.94
CA VAL A 116 -1.07 5.57 14.39
C VAL A 116 -0.54 4.15 14.64
N THR A 117 0.78 4.04 14.73
CA THR A 117 1.55 2.82 15.01
C THR A 117 2.60 3.11 16.07
N ASP A 118 2.94 2.13 16.91
CA ASP A 118 3.98 2.28 17.93
C ASP A 118 5.29 2.82 17.34
N THR A 119 6.01 3.61 18.12
CA THR A 119 7.22 4.29 17.64
C THR A 119 8.19 4.56 18.77
N GLU A 120 9.46 4.45 18.43
CA GLU A 120 10.54 4.85 19.31
C GLU A 120 10.99 6.26 18.98
N VAL A 121 11.22 7.05 20.03
CA VAL A 121 11.77 8.41 19.95
C VAL A 121 12.88 8.53 20.96
N PHE A 122 13.77 9.49 20.76
CA PHE A 122 14.87 9.70 21.67
C PHE A 122 14.59 10.77 22.68
N ILE A 123 15.36 10.71 23.78
CA ILE A 123 15.33 11.75 24.77
C ILE A 123 15.62 13.12 24.12
N GLY A 124 14.70 14.06 24.27
CA GLY A 124 14.83 15.42 23.77
C GLY A 124 14.74 15.58 22.25
N ASP A 125 14.17 14.60 21.53
CA ASP A 125 13.92 14.70 20.09
C ASP A 125 13.12 15.98 19.75
N PRO A 126 13.70 16.93 18.98
CA PRO A 126 13.06 18.20 18.68
C PRO A 126 11.97 18.08 17.60
N ASN A 127 11.99 16.99 16.84
CA ASN A 127 11.13 16.77 15.68
C ASN A 127 9.87 15.99 16.06
N PHE A 128 9.88 15.35 17.23
CA PHE A 128 8.71 14.65 17.73
C PHE A 128 7.55 15.62 17.94
N THR A 129 6.43 15.32 17.27
CA THR A 129 5.13 15.88 17.61
C THR A 129 4.11 14.74 17.65
N PRO A 130 3.11 14.77 18.54
CA PRO A 130 2.10 13.71 18.62
C PRO A 130 1.38 13.45 17.29
N LEU A 131 1.21 14.45 16.42
CA LEU A 131 0.51 14.30 15.14
C LEU A 131 1.43 14.01 13.95
N LEU A 132 2.74 13.82 14.17
CA LEU A 132 3.68 13.52 13.09
C LEU A 132 3.26 12.25 12.35
N ASN A 133 3.08 12.37 11.03
CA ASN A 133 2.65 11.30 10.11
C ASN A 133 1.26 10.68 10.39
N VAL A 134 0.43 11.31 11.22
CA VAL A 134 -0.93 10.86 11.51
C VAL A 134 -1.93 11.54 10.57
N SER A 135 -2.81 10.76 9.94
CA SER A 135 -3.86 11.27 9.05
C SER A 135 -5.18 10.51 9.19
N ALA A 136 -6.26 11.10 8.68
CA ALA A 136 -7.59 10.50 8.70
C ALA A 136 -8.40 10.83 7.44
N GLU A 137 -9.14 9.83 6.95
CA GLU A 137 -10.07 9.94 5.83
C GLU A 137 -11.42 9.33 6.20
N ASP A 138 -12.49 9.95 5.74
CA ASP A 138 -13.86 9.49 5.87
C ASP A 138 -14.51 9.29 4.49
N ALA A 139 -15.45 8.34 4.39
CA ALA A 139 -16.09 7.99 3.12
C ALA A 139 -17.03 9.09 2.58
N ILE A 140 -17.61 9.90 3.45
CA ILE A 140 -18.62 10.93 3.10
C ILE A 140 -18.05 12.34 3.26
N ASP A 141 -17.30 12.59 4.33
CA ASP A 141 -16.67 13.87 4.63
C ASP A 141 -15.31 14.08 3.95
N GLY A 142 -14.67 13.01 3.47
CA GLY A 142 -13.35 13.05 2.86
C GLY A 142 -12.24 13.24 3.89
N ASN A 143 -11.25 14.08 3.58
CA ASN A 143 -10.11 14.26 4.48
C ASN A 143 -10.51 15.00 5.76
N VAL A 144 -10.41 14.32 6.90
CA VAL A 144 -10.71 14.84 8.25
C VAL A 144 -9.46 14.89 9.14
N THR A 145 -8.27 14.93 8.53
CA THR A 145 -6.98 14.92 9.24
C THR A 145 -6.84 16.11 10.20
N ALA A 146 -7.39 17.26 9.84
CA ALA A 146 -7.35 18.46 10.69
C ALA A 146 -8.21 18.36 11.96
N ASP A 147 -9.13 17.40 12.01
CA ASP A 147 -10.07 17.21 13.13
C ASP A 147 -9.58 16.13 14.13
N ILE A 148 -8.38 15.59 13.92
CA ILE A 148 -7.76 14.62 14.83
C ILE A 148 -7.40 15.31 16.14
N THR A 149 -7.83 14.69 17.23
CA THR A 149 -7.46 15.05 18.60
C THR A 149 -6.69 13.90 19.24
N TYR A 150 -5.92 14.19 20.28
CA TYR A 150 -5.26 13.14 21.07
C TYR A 150 -5.26 13.49 22.56
N THR A 151 -5.13 12.45 23.39
CA THR A 151 -4.90 12.56 24.83
C THR A 151 -3.68 11.74 25.24
N GLY A 152 -3.08 12.10 26.37
CA GLY A 152 -1.80 11.56 26.84
C GLY A 152 -0.70 12.61 26.78
N GLU A 153 0.37 12.39 27.53
CA GLU A 153 1.54 13.26 27.58
C GLU A 153 2.79 12.40 27.43
N VAL A 154 3.75 12.87 26.65
CA VAL A 154 5.04 12.19 26.45
C VAL A 154 6.12 13.07 27.06
N ASN A 155 6.81 12.57 28.08
CA ASN A 155 7.98 13.25 28.62
C ASN A 155 9.22 12.82 27.84
N LEU A 156 9.61 13.62 26.85
CA LEU A 156 10.83 13.36 26.08
C LEU A 156 12.11 13.44 26.89
N TRP A 157 12.10 13.80 28.18
CA TRP A 157 13.31 13.90 28.98
C TRP A 157 13.44 12.78 30.02
N GLU A 158 12.60 11.76 29.92
CA GLU A 158 12.55 10.63 30.83
C GLU A 158 12.35 9.34 30.02
N GLU A 159 13.26 8.38 30.19
CA GLU A 159 13.18 7.06 29.54
C GLU A 159 11.89 6.36 29.96
N GLY A 160 11.17 5.76 29.02
CA GLY A 160 9.93 5.04 29.33
C GLY A 160 8.99 4.88 28.16
N GLU A 161 7.89 4.18 28.40
CA GLU A 161 6.80 4.02 27.45
C GLU A 161 5.64 4.97 27.81
N TYR A 162 5.17 5.73 26.82
CA TYR A 162 4.11 6.71 26.97
C TYR A 162 2.98 6.38 26.00
N GLU A 163 1.75 6.33 26.49
CA GLU A 163 0.58 6.03 25.66
C GLU A 163 -0.08 7.33 25.16
N LEU A 164 -0.34 7.37 23.85
CA LEU A 164 -1.18 8.39 23.22
C LEU A 164 -2.44 7.75 22.65
N VAL A 165 -3.59 8.37 22.92
CA VAL A 165 -4.90 7.95 22.39
C VAL A 165 -5.37 8.98 21.39
N TYR A 166 -5.51 8.58 20.12
CA TYR A 166 -5.95 9.43 19.02
C TYR A 166 -7.43 9.22 18.77
N ARG A 167 -8.14 10.31 18.52
CA ARG A 167 -9.58 10.32 18.30
C ARG A 167 -9.95 11.30 17.21
N VAL A 168 -10.77 10.87 16.26
CA VAL A 168 -11.34 11.72 15.20
C VAL A 168 -12.83 11.44 15.08
N SER A 169 -13.61 12.44 14.72
CA SER A 169 -15.05 12.29 14.49
C SER A 169 -15.44 12.96 13.19
N ASP A 170 -16.36 12.34 12.46
CA ASP A 170 -16.98 12.95 11.29
C ASP A 170 -18.04 13.99 11.70
N LYS A 171 -18.67 14.63 10.71
CA LYS A 171 -19.73 15.63 10.96
C LYS A 171 -21.03 15.02 11.47
N SER A 172 -21.23 13.73 11.29
CA SER A 172 -22.41 12.97 11.72
C SER A 172 -22.28 12.47 13.16
N GLY A 173 -21.08 12.57 13.73
CA GLY A 173 -20.74 12.21 15.09
C GLY A 173 -20.24 10.79 15.26
N ASN A 174 -19.93 10.04 14.19
CA ASN A 174 -19.27 8.75 14.34
C ASN A 174 -17.78 8.97 14.66
N VAL A 175 -17.19 8.03 15.41
CA VAL A 175 -15.93 8.25 16.12
C VAL A 175 -14.99 7.09 15.85
N ALA A 176 -13.76 7.41 15.46
CA ALA A 176 -12.66 6.46 15.42
C ALA A 176 -11.65 6.78 16.52
N GLU A 177 -11.10 5.73 17.12
CA GLU A 177 -10.11 5.81 18.18
C GLU A 177 -9.01 4.77 17.94
N LYS A 178 -7.76 5.16 18.18
CA LYS A 178 -6.58 4.28 18.09
C LYS A 178 -5.54 4.70 19.11
N THR A 179 -4.81 3.74 19.65
CA THR A 179 -3.70 3.99 20.58
C THR A 179 -2.35 3.78 19.88
N ARG A 180 -1.33 4.49 20.36
CA ARG A 180 0.08 4.33 19.97
C ARG A 180 0.94 4.45 21.22
N THR A 181 1.89 3.54 21.37
CA THR A 181 2.93 3.59 22.37
C THR A 181 4.13 4.36 21.82
N ILE A 182 4.60 5.34 22.58
CA ILE A 182 5.82 6.10 22.32
C ILE A 182 6.87 5.64 23.31
N THR A 183 7.90 4.94 22.81
CA THR A 183 9.03 4.51 23.63
C THR A 183 10.10 5.59 23.58
N VAL A 184 10.37 6.25 24.70
CA VAL A 184 11.46 7.24 24.81
C VAL A 184 12.74 6.53 25.26
N GLY A 185 13.71 6.46 24.37
CA GLY A 185 15.01 5.80 24.59
C GLY A 185 16.21 6.76 24.50
N ILE A 186 17.41 6.25 24.76
CA ILE A 186 18.68 7.00 24.69
C ILE A 186 19.60 6.55 23.54
N GLY A 187 19.14 5.63 22.69
CA GLY A 187 19.94 5.02 21.62
C GLY A 187 21.10 4.17 22.14
N GLU A 188 22.01 3.81 21.22
CA GLU A 188 23.24 3.06 21.52
C GLU A 188 24.22 3.89 22.38
N PHE A 189 24.39 3.48 23.63
CA PHE A 189 25.14 4.22 24.63
C PHE A 189 26.64 3.87 24.59
N HIS A 190 27.42 4.62 23.82
CA HIS A 190 28.88 4.51 23.82
C HIS A 190 29.48 5.21 25.04
N VAL A 191 29.52 4.50 26.18
CA VAL A 191 30.18 4.98 27.40
C VAL A 191 31.66 5.22 27.13
N ILE A 192 32.04 6.48 26.94
CA ILE A 192 33.40 6.93 27.22
C ILE A 192 33.40 7.36 28.70
N PRO A 193 33.85 6.51 29.64
CA PRO A 193 34.04 6.96 31.01
C PRO A 193 35.18 7.99 30.98
N VAL A 194 34.83 9.27 31.01
CA VAL A 194 35.81 10.31 31.32
C VAL A 194 36.08 10.20 32.82
N ASP A 195 37.03 9.34 33.20
CA ASP A 195 37.48 9.16 34.59
C ASP A 195 37.91 10.51 35.24
N GLU A 196 38.17 11.55 34.45
CA GLU A 196 38.65 12.85 34.94
C GLU A 196 37.58 13.80 35.50
N ILE A 197 36.28 13.67 35.19
CA ILE A 197 35.25 14.61 35.72
C ILE A 197 34.80 14.21 37.13
N GLY A 198 34.77 12.91 37.43
CA GLY A 198 34.25 12.36 38.69
C GLY A 198 34.92 12.90 39.96
N GLY A 199 36.19 13.32 39.88
CA GLY A 199 36.94 13.82 41.04
C GLY A 199 36.66 15.29 41.42
N VAL A 200 36.04 16.09 40.57
CA VAL A 200 35.93 17.55 40.79
C VAL A 200 34.86 17.92 41.83
N PHE A 201 33.82 17.08 41.98
CA PHE A 201 32.67 17.35 42.85
C PHE A 201 32.47 16.32 43.97
N ASP A 202 33.24 15.23 44.01
CA ASP A 202 33.06 14.20 45.02
C ASP A 202 33.40 14.72 46.44
N GLY A 203 32.42 14.69 47.34
CA GLY A 203 32.53 15.26 48.69
C GLY A 203 32.45 16.79 48.76
N LYS A 204 32.10 17.48 47.65
CA LYS A 204 31.99 18.94 47.62
C LYS A 204 30.70 19.39 48.31
N VAL A 205 30.84 20.37 49.21
CA VAL A 205 29.71 21.01 49.91
C VAL A 205 29.51 22.42 49.38
N VAL A 206 28.32 22.72 48.88
CA VAL A 206 27.91 24.05 48.40
C VAL A 206 26.98 24.68 49.42
N SER A 207 27.36 25.86 49.93
CA SER A 207 26.49 26.65 50.82
C SER A 207 25.50 27.47 49.98
N VAL A 208 24.22 27.40 50.33
CA VAL A 208 23.15 28.18 49.73
C VAL A 208 22.64 29.16 50.77
N GLY A 209 22.66 30.45 50.46
CA GLY A 209 22.24 31.52 51.36
C GLY A 209 20.87 32.08 51.01
N GLU A 210 20.56 33.28 51.51
CA GLU A 210 19.36 34.04 51.09
C GLU A 210 19.32 34.29 49.57
N THR A 211 20.49 34.29 48.92
CA THR A 211 20.62 34.35 47.46
C THR A 211 20.93 32.96 46.88
N ALA A 212 20.51 32.72 45.64
CA ALA A 212 20.86 31.52 44.88
C ALA A 212 22.37 31.29 44.85
N ALA A 213 22.79 30.02 44.85
CA ALA A 213 24.18 29.62 44.68
C ALA A 213 24.38 28.95 43.32
N VAL A 214 25.60 29.04 42.79
CA VAL A 214 25.98 28.42 41.52
C VAL A 214 27.24 27.60 41.72
N ALA A 215 27.21 26.33 41.30
CA ALA A 215 28.37 25.46 41.27
C ALA A 215 28.68 25.04 39.83
N ARG A 216 29.95 25.13 39.43
CA ARG A 216 30.38 25.02 38.03
C ARG A 216 31.46 23.96 37.85
N ILE A 217 31.41 23.23 36.74
CA ILE A 217 32.51 22.44 36.19
C ILE A 217 32.95 23.19 34.91
N PRO A 218 34.08 23.91 34.94
CA PRO A 218 34.42 24.92 33.93
C PRO A 218 34.98 24.37 32.61
N GLU A 219 35.54 23.16 32.60
CA GLU A 219 36.16 22.58 31.39
C GLU A 219 35.61 21.18 31.15
N ILE A 220 34.69 21.06 30.20
CA ILE A 220 34.23 19.79 29.64
C ILE A 220 34.69 19.75 28.19
N TYR A 221 35.49 18.73 27.85
CA TYR A 221 35.91 18.45 26.48
C TYR A 221 35.03 17.36 25.88
N GLY A 222 34.50 17.58 24.68
CA GLY A 222 33.71 16.60 23.95
C GLY A 222 33.41 16.99 22.50
N GLY A 223 34.00 16.27 21.54
CA GLY A 223 33.80 16.40 20.08
C GLY A 223 34.67 17.49 19.48
N SER A 224 35.47 17.34 18.41
CA SER A 224 36.14 16.20 17.74
C SER A 224 37.43 16.74 17.08
N VAL A 225 38.52 15.96 17.01
CA VAL A 225 39.52 15.95 15.88
C VAL A 225 40.19 14.55 15.72
N ASN A 226 40.09 13.61 16.65
CA ASN A 226 40.68 12.25 16.50
C ASN A 226 39.81 11.09 17.05
N ASP A 227 38.50 11.30 17.27
CA ASP A 227 37.60 10.26 17.81
C ASP A 227 36.50 9.97 16.77
N PRO A 228 36.26 8.71 16.35
CA PRO A 228 35.30 8.37 15.30
C PRO A 228 33.81 8.48 15.71
N TYR A 229 33.47 9.03 16.87
CA TYR A 229 32.10 9.01 17.42
C TYR A 229 31.54 10.44 17.61
N ASP A 230 30.58 10.84 16.76
CA ASP A 230 29.80 12.08 16.90
C ASP A 230 28.66 11.87 17.91
N PHE A 231 28.73 12.50 19.09
CA PHE A 231 27.68 12.37 20.12
C PHE A 231 26.62 13.46 20.06
N SER A 232 25.37 13.05 20.21
CA SER A 232 24.18 13.91 20.19
C SER A 232 23.56 14.07 21.58
N PHE A 233 24.00 13.29 22.57
CA PHE A 233 23.40 13.27 23.91
C PHE A 233 24.43 13.13 25.04
N VAL A 234 24.08 13.68 26.20
CA VAL A 234 24.81 13.51 27.46
C VAL A 234 23.85 13.08 28.56
N LYS A 235 24.16 11.98 29.24
CA LYS A 235 23.51 11.56 30.49
C LYS A 235 24.39 11.99 31.66
N LEU A 236 23.89 12.88 32.50
CA LEU A 236 24.48 13.25 33.79
C LEU A 236 23.87 12.36 34.87
N VAL A 237 24.72 11.67 35.63
CA VAL A 237 24.34 10.94 36.84
C VAL A 237 25.10 11.54 38.01
N PHE A 238 24.38 11.95 39.05
CA PHE A 238 25.00 12.49 40.26
C PHE A 238 24.29 12.05 41.52
N LYS A 239 25.03 11.93 42.63
CA LYS A 239 24.44 11.77 43.95
C LYS A 239 24.50 13.08 44.71
N ALA A 240 23.40 13.41 45.38
CA ALA A 240 23.35 14.62 46.18
C ALA A 240 22.40 14.47 47.38
N GLN A 241 22.72 15.24 48.42
CA GLN A 241 21.90 15.41 49.61
C GLN A 241 21.82 16.90 49.93
N ALA A 242 20.61 17.43 50.12
CA ALA A 242 20.40 18.78 50.60
C ALA A 242 20.07 18.78 52.09
N SER A 243 20.56 19.75 52.87
CA SER A 243 20.20 19.87 54.30
C SER A 243 18.71 20.17 54.52
N VAL A 244 18.06 20.74 53.51
CA VAL A 244 16.63 20.99 53.37
C VAL A 244 16.30 20.73 51.91
N ALA A 245 15.17 20.07 51.63
CA ALA A 245 14.78 19.77 50.24
C ALA A 245 14.81 21.04 49.38
N LYS A 246 15.43 20.95 48.20
CA LYS A 246 15.79 22.14 47.43
C LYS A 246 15.82 21.86 45.93
N ASN A 247 15.23 22.76 45.14
CA ASN A 247 15.26 22.67 43.69
C ASN A 247 16.64 23.09 43.12
N VAL A 248 17.11 22.33 42.14
CA VAL A 248 18.30 22.64 41.35
C VAL A 248 17.96 22.62 39.86
N THR A 249 18.31 23.69 39.17
CA THR A 249 18.32 23.74 37.70
C THR A 249 19.74 23.44 37.23
N ILE A 250 19.88 22.54 36.26
CA ILE A 250 21.18 22.11 35.74
C ILE A 250 21.23 22.44 34.25
N SER A 251 22.28 23.11 33.81
CA SER A 251 22.51 23.45 32.41
C SER A 251 23.92 23.04 31.98
N LEU A 252 24.05 22.68 30.71
CA LEU A 252 25.33 22.43 30.03
C LEU A 252 25.41 23.42 28.86
N THR A 253 26.53 24.13 28.71
CA THR A 253 26.74 25.09 27.61
C THR A 253 26.43 24.45 26.26
N ASP A 254 25.71 25.18 25.39
CA ASP A 254 25.31 24.78 24.03
C ASP A 254 24.53 23.46 23.92
N ALA A 255 23.96 23.00 25.04
CA ALA A 255 23.08 21.84 25.08
C ALA A 255 21.66 22.21 25.52
N THR A 256 20.68 21.47 25.01
CA THR A 256 19.27 21.58 25.39
C THR A 256 18.94 20.52 26.44
N THR A 257 18.07 20.83 27.41
CA THR A 257 17.66 19.88 28.46
C THR A 257 16.23 20.17 28.92
N SER A 258 15.63 19.28 29.71
CA SER A 258 14.35 19.54 30.36
C SER A 258 14.42 20.83 31.19
N PRO A 259 13.46 21.75 31.04
CA PRO A 259 13.43 22.99 31.82
C PRO A 259 13.06 22.76 33.30
N GLU A 260 12.56 21.57 33.65
CA GLU A 260 12.09 21.27 34.99
C GLU A 260 13.28 21.11 35.96
N PRO A 261 13.24 21.79 37.11
CA PRO A 261 14.26 21.61 38.14
C PRO A 261 14.14 20.25 38.81
N ILE A 262 15.27 19.72 39.27
CA ILE A 262 15.30 18.51 40.08
C ILE A 262 15.14 18.92 41.55
N GLN A 263 14.20 18.31 42.27
CA GLN A 263 14.07 18.50 43.71
C GLN A 263 15.04 17.56 44.45
N LEU A 264 16.08 18.13 45.05
CA LEU A 264 17.02 17.39 45.88
C LEU A 264 16.38 17.04 47.22
N SER A 265 16.51 15.78 47.63
CA SER A 265 16.01 15.24 48.89
C SER A 265 16.97 15.51 50.06
N THR A 266 16.47 15.29 51.28
CA THR A 266 17.28 15.36 52.51
C THR A 266 18.09 14.09 52.79
N GLU A 267 17.92 13.06 51.97
CA GLU A 267 18.72 11.84 51.99
C GLU A 267 19.62 11.78 50.75
N MET A 268 20.76 11.11 50.85
CA MET A 268 21.65 10.93 49.70
C MET A 268 20.95 10.06 48.67
N ALA A 269 20.63 10.64 47.52
CA ALA A 269 19.96 9.96 46.43
C ALA A 269 20.68 10.22 45.11
N GLU A 270 20.49 9.32 44.16
CA GLU A 270 20.99 9.44 42.80
C GLU A 270 19.96 10.14 41.92
N TYR A 271 20.43 11.04 41.07
CA TYR A 271 19.61 11.80 40.14
C TYR A 271 20.20 11.71 38.74
N VAL A 272 19.33 11.78 37.75
CA VAL A 272 19.69 11.73 36.34
C VAL A 272 19.18 12.99 35.64
N LYS A 273 20.00 13.55 34.76
CA LYS A 273 19.59 14.62 33.84
C LYS A 273 20.17 14.33 32.47
N TYR A 274 19.38 14.55 31.42
CA TYR A 274 19.81 14.38 30.05
C TYR A 274 20.00 15.72 29.36
N PHE A 275 20.97 15.79 28.48
CA PHE A 275 21.23 16.93 27.61
C PHE A 275 21.30 16.45 26.18
N ARG A 276 20.77 17.26 25.26
CA ARG A 276 20.92 17.09 23.82
C ARG A 276 21.92 18.11 23.31
N ILE A 277 22.90 17.63 22.56
CA ILE A 277 23.93 18.44 21.93
C ILE A 277 23.52 18.66 20.47
N SER A 278 23.42 19.91 20.05
CA SER A 278 23.11 20.27 18.66
C SER A 278 24.35 20.69 17.86
N ASP A 279 25.41 21.10 18.57
CA ASP A 279 26.67 21.62 18.01
C ASP A 279 27.85 21.10 18.84
N THR A 280 29.05 21.10 18.28
CA THR A 280 30.28 20.65 18.96
C THR A 280 30.48 21.33 20.33
N LEU A 281 30.79 20.56 21.39
CA LEU A 281 31.10 21.13 22.71
C LEU A 281 32.57 21.57 22.78
N GLU A 282 32.82 22.84 22.46
CA GLU A 282 34.11 23.49 22.71
C GLU A 282 34.07 24.22 24.07
N GLU A 283 34.85 23.77 25.05
CA GLU A 283 34.97 24.41 26.38
C GLU A 283 33.62 24.58 27.12
N ALA A 284 32.79 23.52 27.14
CA ALA A 284 31.48 23.57 27.76
C ALA A 284 31.53 23.59 29.30
N GLU A 285 30.58 24.28 29.94
CA GLU A 285 30.47 24.42 31.40
C GLU A 285 29.19 23.72 31.91
N LEU A 286 29.33 22.77 32.85
CA LEU A 286 28.18 22.20 33.58
C LEU A 286 27.89 23.06 34.82
N THR A 287 26.67 23.60 34.87
CA THR A 287 26.25 24.55 35.91
C THR A 287 25.08 24.02 36.71
N PHE A 288 25.22 23.99 38.04
CA PHE A 288 24.13 23.74 38.99
C PHE A 288 23.71 25.06 39.62
N THR A 289 22.46 25.45 39.43
CA THR A 289 21.85 26.66 40.00
C THR A 289 20.80 26.26 41.02
N PHE A 290 21.02 26.62 42.28
CA PHE A 290 20.11 26.26 43.38
C PHE A 290 19.13 27.38 43.67
N GLU A 291 17.89 27.02 43.98
CA GLU A 291 16.92 28.00 44.46
C GLU A 291 17.41 28.66 45.78
N ALA A 292 17.04 29.93 45.94
CA ALA A 292 17.38 30.72 47.13
C ALA A 292 16.87 30.07 48.43
N GLY A 293 17.59 30.29 49.52
CA GLY A 293 17.22 29.82 50.86
C GLY A 293 18.39 29.15 51.56
N GLU A 294 18.42 29.26 52.89
CA GLU A 294 19.51 28.77 53.71
C GLU A 294 19.66 27.23 53.65
N GLY A 295 20.90 26.76 53.63
CA GLY A 295 21.24 25.35 53.73
C GLY A 295 22.53 25.00 53.01
N THR A 296 22.84 23.70 52.98
CA THR A 296 23.97 23.15 52.21
C THR A 296 23.50 22.03 51.30
N VAL A 297 24.18 21.87 50.16
CA VAL A 297 24.06 20.71 49.29
C VAL A 297 25.41 20.00 49.23
N THR A 298 25.41 18.71 49.52
CA THR A 298 26.59 17.84 49.41
C THR A 298 26.45 16.99 48.16
N PHE A 299 27.50 16.95 47.35
CA PHE A 299 27.59 16.10 46.16
C PHE A 299 28.49 14.90 46.40
N GLU A 300 28.10 13.77 45.83
CA GLU A 300 28.92 12.58 45.66
C GLU A 300 28.82 12.12 44.21
N THR A 301 29.90 11.57 43.66
CA THR A 301 29.89 10.89 42.35
C THR A 301 29.17 11.66 41.22
N VAL A 302 29.84 12.62 40.57
CA VAL A 302 29.27 13.32 39.39
C VAL A 302 29.86 12.73 38.11
N LYS A 303 29.03 12.08 37.29
CA LYS A 303 29.47 11.40 36.06
C LYS A 303 28.70 11.90 34.85
N LEU A 304 29.43 12.18 33.78
CA LEU A 304 28.86 12.42 32.46
C LEU A 304 29.12 11.20 31.59
N TYR A 305 28.12 10.85 30.81
CA TYR A 305 28.20 9.82 29.80
C TYR A 305 27.73 10.42 28.48
N PHE A 306 28.48 10.17 27.42
CA PHE A 306 28.15 10.65 26.09
C PHE A 306 27.48 9.51 25.31
N ALA A 307 26.51 9.86 24.47
CA ALA A 307 25.85 8.91 23.59
C ALA A 307 25.72 9.50 22.19
N THR A 308 25.96 8.65 21.21
CA THR A 308 25.77 8.96 19.79
C THR A 308 24.41 8.45 19.37
N PHE A 309 23.74 9.23 18.53
CA PHE A 309 22.57 8.73 17.86
C PHE A 309 23.02 7.72 16.80
N ALA A 310 22.64 6.47 16.99
CA ALA A 310 22.78 5.43 15.98
C ALA A 310 21.43 4.73 15.88
N ASP A 311 20.89 4.72 14.66
CA ASP A 311 20.04 3.63 14.24
C ASP A 311 20.96 2.56 13.67
N GLU A 312 20.78 1.31 14.07
CA GLU A 312 21.46 0.16 13.46
C GLU A 312 20.47 -0.75 12.71
N GLU A 313 19.17 -0.50 12.85
CA GLU A 313 18.14 -1.24 12.14
C GLU A 313 18.04 -0.69 10.72
N ALA A 314 18.09 -1.58 9.74
CA ALA A 314 17.91 -1.21 8.34
C ALA A 314 16.42 -1.16 8.00
N PRO A 315 16.00 -0.28 7.07
CA PRO A 315 14.63 -0.24 6.60
C PRO A 315 14.13 -1.61 6.11
N VAL A 316 12.89 -1.94 6.44
CA VAL A 316 12.22 -3.15 5.92
C VAL A 316 11.60 -2.84 4.56
N VAL A 317 12.25 -3.30 3.50
CA VAL A 317 11.72 -3.26 2.13
C VAL A 317 10.85 -4.51 1.87
N SER A 318 9.60 -4.31 1.48
CA SER A 318 8.60 -5.37 1.38
C SER A 318 7.73 -5.24 0.13
N ILE A 319 7.17 -6.38 -0.32
CA ILE A 319 6.20 -6.46 -1.41
C ILE A 319 5.17 -7.54 -1.05
N GLU A 320 3.87 -7.21 -1.12
CA GLU A 320 2.80 -8.14 -0.73
C GLU A 320 2.81 -9.43 -1.54
N LYS A 321 3.20 -9.34 -2.82
CA LYS A 321 3.37 -10.49 -3.72
C LYS A 321 4.56 -10.25 -4.64
N ASN A 322 5.69 -10.86 -4.31
CA ASN A 322 6.87 -10.79 -5.18
C ASN A 322 6.59 -11.57 -6.47
N SER A 323 6.61 -10.86 -7.60
CA SER A 323 6.46 -11.44 -8.92
C SER A 323 7.58 -10.95 -9.82
N ASP A 324 8.06 -11.85 -10.68
CA ASP A 324 9.01 -11.53 -11.73
C ASP A 324 8.49 -10.41 -12.61
N VAL A 325 9.40 -9.55 -13.07
CA VAL A 325 9.14 -8.43 -13.98
C VAL A 325 9.71 -8.79 -15.34
N CYS A 326 8.88 -8.77 -16.39
CA CYS A 326 9.33 -9.05 -17.75
C CYS A 326 9.28 -7.76 -18.59
N VAL A 327 10.38 -7.41 -19.26
CA VAL A 327 10.46 -6.24 -20.14
C VAL A 327 11.12 -6.58 -21.48
N PRO A 328 10.69 -5.94 -22.58
CA PRO A 328 11.34 -6.11 -23.87
C PRO A 328 12.75 -5.50 -23.87
N LEU A 329 13.65 -6.10 -24.65
CA LEU A 329 14.98 -5.54 -24.90
C LEU A 329 14.86 -4.11 -25.44
N GLY A 330 15.50 -3.15 -24.76
CA GLY A 330 15.44 -1.73 -25.11
C GLY A 330 14.23 -0.98 -24.54
N ALA A 331 13.49 -1.57 -23.59
CA ALA A 331 12.46 -0.86 -22.84
C ALA A 331 13.02 0.45 -22.25
N PRO A 332 12.25 1.56 -22.31
CA PRO A 332 12.64 2.80 -21.65
C PRO A 332 12.87 2.58 -20.15
N MET A 333 13.90 3.20 -19.60
CA MET A 333 14.26 3.02 -18.18
C MET A 333 13.09 3.35 -17.24
N GLU A 334 12.28 4.35 -17.56
CA GLU A 334 11.09 4.72 -16.79
C GLU A 334 10.09 3.55 -16.65
N VAL A 335 9.92 2.75 -17.69
CA VAL A 335 9.03 1.57 -17.68
C VAL A 335 9.62 0.47 -16.81
N ILE A 336 10.93 0.22 -16.95
CA ILE A 336 11.65 -0.79 -16.16
C ILE A 336 11.56 -0.42 -14.66
N MET A 337 11.78 0.84 -14.32
CA MET A 337 11.70 1.37 -12.95
C MET A 337 10.28 1.24 -12.37
N ALA A 338 9.25 1.64 -13.14
CA ALA A 338 7.87 1.57 -12.69
C ALA A 338 7.44 0.13 -12.36
N GLU A 339 7.80 -0.84 -13.21
CA GLU A 339 7.45 -2.24 -12.98
C GLU A 339 8.23 -2.86 -11.82
N LEU A 340 9.52 -2.54 -11.67
CA LEU A 340 10.34 -3.01 -10.54
C LEU A 340 9.84 -2.49 -9.19
N LEU A 341 9.43 -1.23 -9.12
CA LEU A 341 8.93 -0.60 -7.89
C LEU A 341 7.45 -0.86 -7.62
N ARG A 342 6.72 -1.47 -8.56
CA ARG A 342 5.27 -1.70 -8.43
C ARG A 342 4.98 -2.59 -7.21
N GLY A 343 4.25 -2.01 -6.25
CA GLY A 343 3.82 -2.68 -5.01
C GLY A 343 4.92 -2.84 -3.96
N VAL A 344 6.09 -2.22 -4.15
CA VAL A 344 7.17 -2.23 -3.17
C VAL A 344 6.96 -1.09 -2.17
N THR A 345 7.10 -1.39 -0.89
CA THR A 345 7.05 -0.43 0.20
C THR A 345 8.29 -0.54 1.06
N ALA A 346 8.73 0.57 1.66
CA ALA A 346 9.78 0.58 2.67
C ALA A 346 9.29 1.30 3.91
N ASN A 347 9.53 0.69 5.07
CA ASN A 347 9.27 1.28 6.38
C ASN A 347 10.44 0.99 7.30
N ASP A 348 10.73 1.94 8.16
CA ASP A 348 11.79 1.89 9.13
C ASP A 348 11.22 2.13 10.54
N ASN A 349 11.86 1.57 11.57
CA ASN A 349 11.47 1.70 12.97
C ASN A 349 11.48 3.17 13.44
N LEU A 350 12.39 3.97 12.89
CA LEU A 350 12.63 5.34 13.34
C LEU A 350 12.32 6.39 12.28
N ASP A 351 12.76 6.17 11.05
CA ASP A 351 12.51 7.06 9.92
C ASP A 351 11.06 6.96 9.39
N GLY A 352 10.32 5.91 9.78
CA GLY A 352 8.94 5.68 9.36
C GLY A 352 8.83 5.27 7.89
N VAL A 353 7.87 5.82 7.14
CA VAL A 353 7.61 5.40 5.75
C VAL A 353 8.66 5.96 4.80
N LEU A 354 9.47 5.08 4.21
CA LEU A 354 10.56 5.41 3.28
C LEU A 354 10.27 5.06 1.83
N THR A 355 9.04 4.66 1.51
CA THR A 355 8.66 4.17 0.15
C THR A 355 8.99 5.16 -0.97
N SER A 356 8.96 6.47 -0.73
CA SER A 356 9.36 7.48 -1.73
C SER A 356 10.87 7.62 -1.94
N ARG A 357 11.68 6.95 -1.11
CA ARG A 357 13.15 6.93 -1.15
C ARG A 357 13.71 5.59 -1.66
N LEU A 358 12.88 4.77 -2.30
CA LEU A 358 13.34 3.52 -2.92
C LEU A 358 14.30 3.81 -4.07
N GLU A 359 15.41 3.09 -4.07
CA GLU A 359 16.41 3.10 -5.13
C GLU A 359 16.50 1.71 -5.76
N VAL A 360 16.87 1.65 -7.04
CA VAL A 360 17.00 0.40 -7.79
C VAL A 360 18.44 0.29 -8.28
N ASP A 361 19.12 -0.79 -7.91
CA ASP A 361 20.51 -1.00 -8.25
C ASP A 361 20.66 -1.81 -9.55
N PHE A 362 21.15 -1.14 -10.60
CA PHE A 362 21.51 -1.77 -11.87
C PHE A 362 23.02 -2.03 -12.03
N ARG A 363 23.83 -1.89 -10.98
CA ARG A 363 25.27 -2.15 -11.07
C ARG A 363 25.51 -3.59 -11.51
N GLY A 364 26.29 -3.73 -12.58
CA GLY A 364 26.60 -5.04 -13.16
C GLY A 364 25.49 -5.64 -14.01
N ILE A 365 24.37 -4.93 -14.23
CA ILE A 365 23.29 -5.35 -15.12
C ILE A 365 23.46 -4.69 -16.48
N ASP A 366 23.58 -5.52 -17.53
CA ASP A 366 23.63 -5.06 -18.92
C ASP A 366 22.26 -5.27 -19.59
N LEU A 367 21.37 -4.29 -19.46
CA LEU A 367 20.03 -4.32 -20.05
C LEU A 367 20.02 -4.33 -21.59
N SER A 368 21.18 -4.22 -22.26
CA SER A 368 21.30 -4.42 -23.70
C SER A 368 21.40 -5.90 -24.11
N VAL A 369 21.51 -6.80 -23.13
CA VAL A 369 21.59 -8.24 -23.31
C VAL A 369 20.30 -8.90 -22.78
N PRO A 370 19.65 -9.76 -23.56
CA PRO A 370 18.59 -10.63 -23.06
C PRO A 370 19.10 -11.56 -21.98
N ASP A 371 18.55 -11.46 -20.77
CA ASP A 371 18.84 -12.36 -19.66
C ASP A 371 17.80 -12.21 -18.54
N THR A 372 17.90 -13.09 -17.54
CA THR A 372 17.23 -12.95 -16.25
C THR A 372 18.21 -12.34 -15.25
N TYR A 373 17.88 -11.15 -14.76
CA TYR A 373 18.64 -10.40 -13.80
C TYR A 373 17.99 -10.43 -12.43
N LYS A 374 18.81 -10.46 -11.40
CA LYS A 374 18.39 -10.16 -10.02
C LYS A 374 18.68 -8.69 -9.77
N VAL A 375 17.64 -7.92 -9.49
CA VAL A 375 17.75 -6.48 -9.26
C VAL A 375 17.49 -6.21 -7.79
N ALA A 376 18.42 -5.55 -7.13
CA ALA A 376 18.24 -5.10 -5.76
C ALA A 376 17.43 -3.79 -5.74
N ILE A 377 16.44 -3.75 -4.87
CA ILE A 377 15.65 -2.56 -4.56
C ILE A 377 15.96 -2.21 -3.11
N THR A 378 16.49 -1.01 -2.88
CA THR A 378 16.98 -0.60 -1.58
C THR A 378 16.24 0.60 -1.05
N ALA A 379 16.19 0.74 0.27
CA ALA A 379 15.88 1.98 0.94
C ALA A 379 16.99 2.26 1.96
N THR A 380 17.44 3.50 2.01
CA THR A 380 18.44 3.95 2.99
C THR A 380 17.75 4.89 3.98
N ASP A 381 17.95 4.63 5.27
CA ASP A 381 17.45 5.50 6.34
C ASP A 381 18.31 6.78 6.45
N SER A 382 18.03 7.62 7.46
CA SER A 382 18.80 8.83 7.72
C SER A 382 20.17 8.59 8.37
N PHE A 383 20.44 7.37 8.86
CA PHE A 383 21.69 6.92 9.50
C PHE A 383 22.64 6.21 8.53
N GLY A 384 22.16 5.89 7.33
CA GLY A 384 22.92 5.18 6.30
C GLY A 384 22.74 3.66 6.33
N ASN A 385 21.84 3.10 7.14
CA ASN A 385 21.50 1.69 7.08
C ASN A 385 20.67 1.41 5.82
N VAL A 386 20.94 0.27 5.18
CA VAL A 386 20.36 -0.07 3.88
C VAL A 386 19.52 -1.33 4.00
N GLY A 387 18.22 -1.15 3.81
CA GLY A 387 17.27 -2.23 3.59
C GLY A 387 17.29 -2.68 2.13
N GLU A 388 17.15 -3.98 1.88
CA GLU A 388 17.19 -4.53 0.52
C GLU A 388 16.11 -5.59 0.28
N LEU A 389 15.50 -5.54 -0.90
CA LEU A 389 14.65 -6.57 -1.48
C LEU A 389 15.16 -6.91 -2.88
N GLU A 390 15.33 -8.20 -3.17
CA GLU A 390 15.69 -8.67 -4.51
C GLU A 390 14.43 -8.97 -5.35
N ARG A 391 14.44 -8.52 -6.61
CA ARG A 391 13.38 -8.80 -7.59
C ARG A 391 13.97 -9.31 -8.90
N THR A 392 13.35 -10.33 -9.47
CA THR A 392 13.75 -10.89 -10.77
C THR A 392 13.25 -10.00 -11.91
N LEU A 393 14.17 -9.55 -12.77
CA LEU A 393 13.92 -8.83 -14.03
C LEU A 393 14.32 -9.70 -15.22
N ILE A 394 13.37 -10.08 -16.06
CA ILE A 394 13.60 -10.79 -17.30
C ILE A 394 13.61 -9.77 -18.43
N VAL A 395 14.79 -9.49 -18.99
CA VAL A 395 14.94 -8.74 -20.24
C VAL A 395 15.04 -9.76 -21.34
N ALA A 396 14.19 -9.67 -22.35
CA ALA A 396 14.33 -10.57 -23.48
C ALA A 396 14.16 -9.87 -24.82
N ARG A 397 14.91 -10.36 -25.83
CA ARG A 397 14.76 -9.92 -27.21
C ARG A 397 13.31 -10.08 -27.57
N ALA A 398 12.80 -9.17 -28.36
CA ALA A 398 11.51 -9.33 -29.01
C ALA A 398 11.34 -10.69 -29.75
N TYR A 399 12.37 -11.51 -29.94
CA TYR A 399 12.21 -12.86 -30.50
C TYR A 399 12.48 -14.00 -29.49
N ASP A 400 13.03 -13.72 -28.30
CA ASP A 400 13.22 -14.69 -27.19
C ASP A 400 12.19 -14.50 -26.05
N THR A 401 11.65 -13.30 -25.88
CA THR A 401 10.22 -13.10 -25.59
C THR A 401 9.58 -13.13 -26.97
N HIS A 402 8.56 -13.93 -27.27
CA HIS A 402 8.04 -14.06 -28.63
C HIS A 402 7.30 -12.82 -29.18
N ILE A 403 7.83 -11.61 -29.03
CA ILE A 403 7.33 -10.39 -29.69
C ILE A 403 7.56 -10.49 -31.22
N ILE A 404 6.59 -11.08 -31.90
CA ILE A 404 6.52 -11.07 -33.36
C ILE A 404 6.55 -9.61 -33.86
N LYS A 405 7.67 -9.18 -34.45
CA LYS A 405 7.66 -8.13 -35.48
C LYS A 405 7.56 -8.84 -36.82
N ASP A 406 6.33 -9.06 -37.30
CA ASP A 406 6.11 -9.58 -38.64
C ASP A 406 6.50 -8.47 -39.64
N PRO A 407 7.43 -8.68 -40.60
CA PRO A 407 7.76 -7.69 -41.62
C PRO A 407 6.58 -7.34 -42.56
N GLY A 408 5.44 -8.05 -42.45
CA GLY A 408 4.17 -7.67 -43.04
C GLY A 408 3.37 -6.61 -42.27
N PHE A 409 3.79 -6.19 -41.06
CA PHE A 409 3.12 -5.13 -40.27
C PHE A 409 3.44 -3.70 -40.75
N ASP A 410 4.45 -3.52 -41.62
CA ASP A 410 4.95 -2.21 -42.07
C ASP A 410 4.30 -1.72 -43.39
N ASN A 411 3.42 -2.52 -44.00
CA ASN A 411 2.67 -2.10 -45.19
C ASN A 411 1.39 -1.40 -44.73
N GLU A 412 1.35 -0.08 -44.92
CA GLU A 412 0.27 0.89 -44.61
C GLU A 412 -1.10 0.60 -45.26
N THR A 413 -1.52 -0.65 -45.36
CA THR A 413 -2.78 -1.07 -45.97
C THR A 413 -3.64 -1.85 -44.99
N ASN A 414 -4.88 -1.39 -44.84
CA ASN A 414 -5.92 -1.91 -43.94
C ASN A 414 -6.45 -3.32 -44.30
N THR A 415 -5.69 -4.12 -45.07
CA THR A 415 -6.10 -5.42 -45.61
C THR A 415 -5.79 -6.59 -44.69
N GLN A 416 -5.03 -6.35 -43.61
CA GLN A 416 -4.58 -7.40 -42.67
C GLN A 416 -5.47 -7.58 -41.45
N PHE A 417 -6.42 -6.69 -41.20
CA PHE A 417 -7.44 -6.86 -40.16
C PHE A 417 -8.79 -6.90 -40.86
N ALA A 418 -9.40 -8.09 -40.97
CA ALA A 418 -10.77 -8.15 -41.46
C ALA A 418 -11.72 -7.76 -40.32
N GLN A 419 -12.75 -6.98 -40.65
CA GLN A 419 -13.80 -6.64 -39.70
C GLN A 419 -14.77 -7.82 -39.61
N SER A 420 -14.89 -8.42 -38.43
CA SER A 420 -16.07 -9.19 -38.08
C SER A 420 -17.25 -8.22 -37.95
N THR A 421 -18.18 -8.26 -38.90
CA THR A 421 -19.38 -7.42 -38.92
C THR A 421 -20.38 -7.90 -37.86
N GLY A 422 -20.10 -7.60 -36.60
CA GLY A 422 -20.93 -8.03 -35.46
C GLY A 422 -21.08 -7.03 -34.32
N GLY A 423 -20.42 -5.86 -34.36
CA GLY A 423 -20.49 -4.84 -33.30
C GLY A 423 -20.96 -3.49 -33.83
N ASP A 424 -21.68 -2.74 -32.98
CA ASP A 424 -22.19 -1.39 -33.29
C ASP A 424 -21.04 -0.41 -33.62
N SER A 425 -21.32 0.60 -34.45
CA SER A 425 -20.34 1.50 -35.10
C SER A 425 -19.71 2.56 -34.17
N ASP A 426 -19.28 2.17 -32.97
CA ASP A 426 -18.91 3.09 -31.87
C ASP A 426 -17.39 3.22 -31.63
N ILE A 427 -16.54 2.55 -32.42
CA ILE A 427 -15.08 2.75 -32.41
C ILE A 427 -14.56 2.85 -33.85
N ASN A 428 -13.94 3.99 -34.16
CA ASN A 428 -13.20 4.18 -35.40
C ASN A 428 -11.76 3.67 -35.18
N MET A 429 -11.32 2.71 -35.99
CA MET A 429 -9.96 2.18 -35.91
C MET A 429 -9.22 2.45 -37.22
N SER A 430 -7.95 2.83 -37.10
CA SER A 430 -7.01 3.03 -38.21
C SER A 430 -5.61 2.61 -37.80
N PHE A 431 -4.66 2.65 -38.73
CA PHE A 431 -3.26 2.39 -38.44
C PHE A 431 -2.41 3.54 -38.97
N THR A 432 -1.54 4.08 -38.12
CA THR A 432 -0.65 5.20 -38.44
C THR A 432 0.67 4.96 -37.72
N ASP A 433 1.81 5.12 -38.40
CA ASP A 433 3.15 5.07 -37.81
C ASP A 433 3.46 3.83 -36.93
N GLY A 434 3.02 2.64 -37.37
CA GLY A 434 3.32 1.39 -36.65
C GLY A 434 2.47 1.14 -35.40
N ALA A 435 1.41 1.92 -35.16
CA ALA A 435 0.50 1.76 -34.03
C ALA A 435 -0.96 1.63 -34.47
N LEU A 436 -1.73 0.80 -33.74
CA LEU A 436 -3.19 0.80 -33.86
C LEU A 436 -3.72 2.10 -33.24
N VAL A 437 -4.47 2.84 -34.03
CA VAL A 437 -5.11 4.09 -33.65
C VAL A 437 -6.60 3.83 -33.46
N ALA A 438 -7.10 4.04 -32.24
CA ALA A 438 -8.51 3.84 -31.92
C ALA A 438 -9.15 5.12 -31.37
N GLU A 439 -10.26 5.55 -31.98
CA GLU A 439 -11.12 6.62 -31.48
C GLU A 439 -12.46 6.04 -31.05
N VAL A 440 -12.76 6.15 -29.75
CA VAL A 440 -13.99 5.62 -29.17
C VAL A 440 -15.10 6.69 -29.23
N VAL A 441 -16.11 6.47 -30.07
CA VAL A 441 -17.24 7.37 -30.35
C VAL A 441 -18.53 6.74 -29.79
N ASN A 442 -19.01 7.14 -28.61
CA ASN A 442 -20.09 6.36 -27.96
C ASN A 442 -21.41 7.14 -27.79
N ARG A 443 -22.52 6.48 -28.16
CA ARG A 443 -23.91 6.77 -27.78
C ARG A 443 -24.34 6.02 -26.49
N GLY A 444 -23.71 6.33 -25.35
CA GLY A 444 -24.29 6.12 -24.02
C GLY A 444 -24.47 4.71 -23.42
N ASN A 445 -24.14 3.59 -24.09
CA ASN A 445 -24.34 2.21 -23.56
C ASN A 445 -23.08 1.30 -23.63
N TRP A 446 -23.16 0.07 -23.07
CA TRP A 446 -22.16 -1.00 -23.22
C TRP A 446 -22.10 -1.44 -24.69
N GLY A 447 -20.96 -1.26 -25.33
CA GLY A 447 -20.69 -1.74 -26.69
C GLY A 447 -19.44 -2.62 -26.67
N SER A 448 -19.54 -3.86 -27.16
CA SER A 448 -18.36 -4.64 -27.50
C SER A 448 -17.84 -4.13 -28.84
N ALA A 449 -16.61 -3.64 -28.87
CA ALA A 449 -15.96 -3.27 -30.11
C ALA A 449 -15.82 -4.51 -31.01
N ASN A 450 -15.73 -4.25 -32.31
CA ASN A 450 -15.23 -5.18 -33.32
C ASN A 450 -14.06 -6.00 -32.76
N SER A 451 -13.97 -7.28 -33.11
CA SER A 451 -12.80 -8.14 -32.86
C SER A 451 -11.83 -7.99 -34.05
N PRO A 452 -10.90 -7.02 -34.07
CA PRO A 452 -9.88 -6.99 -35.10
C PRO A 452 -8.99 -8.22 -34.89
N TYR A 453 -9.09 -9.19 -35.78
CA TYR A 453 -8.16 -10.30 -35.81
C TYR A 453 -7.02 -9.99 -36.78
N ILE A 454 -5.80 -10.37 -36.40
CA ILE A 454 -4.62 -10.20 -37.26
C ILE A 454 -4.64 -11.34 -38.29
N SER A 455 -4.98 -11.03 -39.54
CA SER A 455 -4.96 -12.03 -40.61
C SER A 455 -3.54 -12.54 -40.82
N GLY A 456 -3.36 -13.87 -40.78
CA GLY A 456 -2.06 -14.52 -40.92
C GLY A 456 -1.25 -14.67 -39.63
N LEU A 457 -1.78 -14.25 -38.48
CA LEU A 457 -1.29 -14.63 -37.15
C LEU A 457 -2.08 -15.85 -36.65
N SER A 458 -1.77 -17.03 -37.17
CA SER A 458 -2.38 -18.29 -36.71
C SER A 458 -1.70 -18.78 -35.43
N THR A 459 -2.39 -19.64 -34.66
CA THR A 459 -1.92 -20.22 -33.38
C THR A 459 -0.56 -20.92 -33.46
N ASP A 460 -0.12 -21.31 -34.65
CA ASP A 460 1.19 -21.91 -34.92
C ASP A 460 2.34 -20.88 -34.99
N LYS A 461 2.03 -19.58 -35.00
CA LYS A 461 3.00 -18.49 -34.88
C LYS A 461 3.13 -17.96 -33.46
N LEU A 462 2.15 -18.22 -32.58
CA LEU A 462 2.24 -17.90 -31.17
C LEU A 462 2.79 -19.12 -30.42
N GLU A 463 3.78 -18.92 -29.56
CA GLU A 463 4.37 -19.99 -28.76
C GLU A 463 3.74 -19.98 -27.36
N ALA A 464 3.21 -21.13 -26.97
CA ALA A 464 2.68 -21.32 -25.63
C ALA A 464 3.82 -21.19 -24.62
N GLY A 465 3.59 -20.38 -23.59
CA GLY A 465 4.58 -20.08 -22.56
C GLY A 465 5.28 -18.74 -22.73
N SER A 466 4.80 -17.88 -23.63
CA SER A 466 5.53 -16.69 -24.10
C SER A 466 4.75 -15.38 -23.92
N TRP A 467 5.50 -14.30 -23.65
CA TRP A 467 4.97 -12.95 -23.47
C TRP A 467 4.98 -12.14 -24.77
N TYR A 468 3.90 -11.39 -25.00
CA TYR A 468 3.67 -10.53 -26.16
C TYR A 468 3.30 -9.12 -25.71
N VAL A 469 3.68 -8.09 -26.49
CA VAL A 469 3.33 -6.69 -26.23
C VAL A 469 2.65 -6.08 -27.45
N PHE A 470 1.54 -5.40 -27.22
CA PHE A 470 0.77 -4.64 -28.20
C PHE A 470 0.81 -3.15 -27.86
N LYS A 471 1.17 -2.29 -28.83
CA LYS A 471 1.14 -0.83 -28.68
C LYS A 471 -0.09 -0.26 -29.40
N MET A 472 -0.88 0.57 -28.71
CA MET A 472 -1.97 1.32 -29.31
C MET A 472 -1.91 2.80 -28.92
N ASP A 473 -2.34 3.67 -29.81
CA ASP A 473 -2.69 5.05 -29.50
C ASP A 473 -4.22 5.17 -29.45
N ILE A 474 -4.74 5.65 -28.34
CA ILE A 474 -6.18 5.65 -28.08
C ILE A 474 -6.63 6.96 -27.45
N LYS A 475 -7.83 7.40 -27.82
CA LYS A 475 -8.57 8.47 -27.16
C LYS A 475 -10.06 8.18 -27.16
N GLY A 476 -10.77 8.75 -26.20
CA GLY A 476 -12.22 8.81 -26.19
C GLY A 476 -12.72 10.11 -26.81
N THR A 477 -13.95 10.11 -27.31
CA THR A 477 -14.69 11.38 -27.50
C THR A 477 -15.13 12.01 -26.16
N LYS A 478 -15.05 11.23 -25.07
CA LYS A 478 -15.23 11.62 -23.66
C LYS A 478 -14.35 10.74 -22.76
N PRO A 479 -13.94 11.21 -21.56
CA PRO A 479 -13.18 10.40 -20.62
C PRO A 479 -13.93 9.12 -20.23
N ARG A 480 -13.23 7.98 -20.15
CA ARG A 480 -13.85 6.68 -19.85
C ARG A 480 -12.84 5.59 -19.48
N ARG A 481 -13.35 4.54 -18.83
CA ARG A 481 -12.62 3.28 -18.65
C ARG A 481 -12.84 2.37 -19.85
N ILE A 482 -11.76 1.77 -20.34
CA ILE A 482 -11.78 0.71 -21.35
C ILE A 482 -11.11 -0.54 -20.79
N ALA A 483 -11.49 -1.71 -21.27
CA ALA A 483 -10.77 -2.95 -21.03
C ALA A 483 -10.20 -3.44 -22.37
N ILE A 484 -8.94 -3.85 -22.36
CA ILE A 484 -8.27 -4.45 -23.52
C ILE A 484 -8.10 -5.94 -23.22
N ARG A 485 -8.40 -6.79 -24.20
CA ARG A 485 -8.25 -8.24 -24.13
C ARG A 485 -7.51 -8.76 -25.36
N ALA A 486 -6.71 -9.80 -25.19
CA ALA A 486 -6.09 -10.57 -26.26
C ALA A 486 -6.28 -12.06 -26.00
N GLY A 487 -6.48 -12.84 -27.06
CA GLY A 487 -6.88 -14.23 -26.96
C GLY A 487 -7.14 -14.86 -28.33
N LEU A 488 -7.33 -16.17 -28.36
CA LEU A 488 -7.62 -16.92 -29.58
C LEU A 488 -9.09 -16.82 -29.94
N GLU A 489 -9.41 -16.37 -31.15
CA GLU A 489 -10.80 -16.35 -31.63
C GLU A 489 -11.36 -17.78 -31.68
N LEU A 490 -12.41 -18.02 -30.89
CA LEU A 490 -13.15 -19.28 -30.87
C LEU A 490 -14.40 -19.13 -31.74
N TRP A 491 -14.67 -20.13 -32.60
CA TRP A 491 -15.82 -20.14 -33.50
C TRP A 491 -17.15 -20.47 -32.77
N ASP A 492 -17.07 -20.91 -31.51
CA ASP A 492 -18.21 -21.14 -30.60
C ASP A 492 -17.96 -20.44 -29.24
N SER A 493 -19.03 -19.96 -28.60
CA SER A 493 -19.02 -19.01 -27.46
C SER A 493 -18.22 -19.48 -26.22
N PRO A 494 -17.56 -18.57 -25.44
CA PRO A 494 -17.61 -17.11 -25.56
C PRO A 494 -16.33 -16.51 -26.17
N TRP A 495 -16.26 -16.55 -27.50
CA TRP A 495 -15.67 -15.55 -28.43
C TRP A 495 -14.23 -15.05 -28.23
N MET A 496 -13.45 -15.63 -27.34
CA MET A 496 -11.99 -15.81 -27.45
C MET A 496 -11.48 -16.58 -26.23
N GLU A 497 -10.43 -17.37 -26.39
CA GLU A 497 -9.66 -17.92 -25.26
C GLU A 497 -8.62 -16.88 -24.82
N ASP A 498 -8.86 -16.20 -23.69
CA ASP A 498 -8.00 -15.12 -23.18
C ASP A 498 -6.59 -15.61 -22.82
N PHE A 499 -5.58 -14.85 -23.26
CA PHE A 499 -4.16 -15.04 -22.93
C PHE A 499 -3.77 -14.51 -21.53
N GLY A 500 -4.59 -14.83 -20.52
CA GLY A 500 -4.15 -14.81 -19.13
C GLY A 500 -4.10 -13.48 -18.36
N ILE A 501 -4.56 -12.34 -18.90
CA ILE A 501 -4.79 -11.13 -18.07
C ILE A 501 -6.24 -10.66 -18.21
N ARG A 502 -7.06 -10.96 -17.19
CA ARG A 502 -8.41 -10.40 -17.09
C ARG A 502 -8.36 -8.93 -16.68
N GLU A 503 -8.57 -8.08 -17.69
CA GLU A 503 -9.06 -6.70 -17.61
C GLU A 503 -8.26 -5.67 -16.78
N PRO A 504 -7.03 -5.29 -17.20
CA PRO A 504 -6.57 -3.95 -16.84
C PRO A 504 -7.55 -2.94 -17.45
N LYS A 505 -8.24 -2.19 -16.57
CA LYS A 505 -9.13 -1.11 -16.97
C LYS A 505 -8.32 0.15 -17.12
N TYR A 506 -8.12 0.60 -18.35
CA TYR A 506 -7.40 1.82 -18.65
C TYR A 506 -8.35 3.00 -18.62
N TRP A 507 -7.97 4.08 -17.95
CA TRP A 507 -8.62 5.37 -18.12
C TRP A 507 -8.08 6.02 -19.39
N ILE A 508 -8.95 6.38 -20.32
CA ILE A 508 -8.61 7.16 -21.50
C ILE A 508 -9.37 8.49 -21.45
N ASP A 509 -8.70 9.57 -21.83
CA ASP A 509 -9.27 10.92 -21.90
C ASP A 509 -9.66 11.28 -23.34
N THR A 510 -9.97 12.55 -23.60
CA THR A 510 -10.19 13.10 -24.94
C THR A 510 -8.91 13.38 -25.72
N GLU A 511 -7.77 13.37 -25.02
CA GLU A 511 -6.44 13.48 -25.62
C GLU A 511 -5.86 12.10 -25.96
N TRP A 512 -4.97 12.06 -26.96
CA TRP A 512 -4.28 10.84 -27.35
C TRP A 512 -3.40 10.30 -26.22
N THR A 513 -3.56 9.02 -25.93
CA THR A 513 -2.76 8.28 -24.96
C THR A 513 -2.21 7.02 -25.60
N THR A 514 -0.91 6.77 -25.44
CA THR A 514 -0.30 5.51 -25.86
C THR A 514 -0.45 4.47 -24.75
N ILE A 515 -0.99 3.30 -25.08
CA ILE A 515 -1.09 2.14 -24.18
C ILE A 515 -0.23 1.01 -24.72
N TYR A 516 0.55 0.42 -23.82
CA TYR A 516 1.24 -0.85 -24.03
C TYR A 516 0.47 -1.94 -23.28
N TYR A 517 -0.10 -2.89 -24.02
CA TYR A 517 -0.83 -4.03 -23.48
C TYR A 517 0.03 -5.29 -23.61
N ILE A 518 0.34 -5.93 -22.48
CA ILE A 518 1.18 -7.12 -22.42
C ILE A 518 0.28 -8.32 -22.14
N PHE A 519 0.46 -9.44 -22.84
CA PHE A 519 -0.30 -10.67 -22.62
C PHE A 519 0.56 -11.93 -22.77
N TYR A 520 0.11 -13.04 -22.18
CA TYR A 520 0.86 -14.30 -22.09
C TYR A 520 0.09 -15.44 -22.77
N VAL A 521 0.66 -16.02 -23.83
CA VAL A 521 0.01 -17.06 -24.63
C VAL A 521 0.20 -18.44 -24.03
#